data_AF-A0A0F9LAE0-F1
#
_entry.id   AF-A0A0F9LAE0-F1
#
_cell.length_a   1.000
_cell.length_b   1.000
_cell.length_c   1.000
_cell.angle_alpha   90.00
_cell.angle_beta   90.00
_cell.angle_gamma   90.00
#
_symmetry.space_group_name_H-M   'P 1'
#
loop_
_entity.id
_entity.type
_entity.pdbx_description
1 polymer ?
#
loop_
_entity_poly.entity_id
_entity_poly.type
_entity_poly.pdbx_seq_one_letter_code
_entity_poly.pdbx_strand_id
1 'polypeptide(L)'
;MGKKVDSLVNDQLYYAFVRLNMPNDTPEFWIVPSTIVAPIVKKSHEIWMTRTAKNGTPHKENPLRNFYLIPRYNFPDDWEEQLEHFKGNIKSLGDWD
;
A
#
# COMPACT_ATOMS: atom_id res chain seq x y z
N MET A 1 6.50 -6.17 -0.14
CA MET A 1 7.61 -5.37 -0.68
C MET A 1 8.81 -5.44 0.25
N GLY A 2 10.02 -5.10 -0.20
CA GLY A 2 11.22 -5.10 0.65
C GLY A 2 11.49 -3.74 1.31
N LYS A 3 12.30 -3.72 2.38
CA LYS A 3 12.69 -2.54 3.19
C LYS A 3 13.20 -1.34 2.37
N LYS A 4 13.80 -1.59 1.20
CA LYS A 4 14.23 -0.51 0.28
C LYS A 4 13.10 0.46 -0.08
N VAL A 5 11.84 0.02 -0.04
CA VAL A 5 10.67 0.86 -0.35
C VAL A 5 10.49 1.98 0.66
N ASP A 6 10.97 1.83 1.90
CA ASP A 6 10.86 2.84 2.97
C ASP A 6 11.46 4.20 2.58
N SER A 7 12.41 4.21 1.64
CA SER A 7 13.12 5.40 1.16
C SER A 7 13.06 5.58 -0.36
N LEU A 8 12.34 4.71 -1.08
CA LEU A 8 12.29 4.76 -2.54
C LEU A 8 11.19 5.72 -2.97
N VAL A 9 11.51 7.01 -2.95
CA VAL A 9 10.62 8.12 -3.35
C VAL A 9 11.13 8.72 -4.66
N ASN A 10 10.27 8.70 -5.68
CA ASN A 10 10.55 9.25 -7.00
C ASN A 10 9.22 9.62 -7.70
N ASP A 11 9.17 10.81 -8.29
CA ASP A 11 7.95 11.37 -8.91
C ASP A 11 7.47 10.60 -10.15
N GLN A 12 8.34 9.79 -10.75
CA GLN A 12 8.04 8.94 -11.91
C GLN A 12 7.88 7.46 -11.55
N LEU A 13 8.03 7.09 -10.27
CA LEU A 13 7.86 5.72 -9.80
C LEU A 13 6.46 5.52 -9.23
N TYR A 14 5.74 4.55 -9.78
CA TYR A 14 4.40 4.17 -9.36
C TYR A 14 4.32 2.67 -9.03
N TYR A 15 3.41 2.32 -8.14
CA TYR A 15 3.05 0.95 -7.82
C TYR A 15 1.65 0.66 -8.36
N ALA A 16 1.51 -0.41 -9.12
CA ALA A 16 0.22 -0.93 -9.54
C ALA A 16 -0.21 -2.05 -8.59
N PHE A 17 -1.26 -1.82 -7.82
CA PHE A 17 -1.91 -2.87 -7.02
C PHE A 17 -3.15 -3.36 -7.77
N VAL A 18 -3.30 -4.68 -7.85
CA VAL A 18 -4.35 -5.31 -8.65
C VAL A 18 -5.14 -6.27 -7.77
N ARG A 19 -6.47 -6.15 -7.81
CA ARG A 19 -7.39 -7.13 -7.23
C ARG A 19 -8.10 -7.84 -8.38
N LEU A 20 -7.78 -9.13 -8.56
CA LEU A 20 -8.40 -9.97 -9.58
C LEU A 20 -9.73 -10.52 -9.02
N ASN A 21 -10.86 -9.90 -9.39
CA ASN A 21 -12.19 -10.32 -8.94
C ASN A 21 -12.81 -11.40 -9.88
N MET A 22 -11.97 -12.23 -10.48
CA MET A 22 -12.35 -13.23 -11.49
C MET A 22 -12.94 -14.50 -10.84
N PRO A 23 -13.83 -15.24 -11.54
CA PRO A 23 -14.27 -15.02 -12.93
C PRO A 23 -15.49 -14.10 -13.07
N ASN A 24 -16.10 -13.67 -11.97
CA ASN A 24 -17.43 -13.06 -11.99
C ASN A 24 -17.42 -11.53 -12.15
N ASP A 25 -16.25 -10.89 -12.06
CA ASP A 25 -16.13 -9.44 -12.08
C ASP A 25 -14.81 -9.00 -12.74
N THR A 26 -14.74 -7.72 -13.09
CA THR A 26 -13.57 -7.09 -13.69
C THR A 26 -12.47 -6.86 -12.66
N PRO A 27 -11.18 -6.95 -13.05
CA PRO A 27 -10.08 -6.57 -12.17
C PRO A 27 -10.14 -5.10 -11.77
N GLU A 28 -9.86 -4.83 -10.50
CA GLU A 28 -9.70 -3.47 -9.97
C GLU A 28 -8.22 -3.13 -9.84
N PHE A 29 -7.87 -1.88 -10.14
CA PHE A 29 -6.49 -1.40 -10.14
C PHE A 29 -6.38 -0.13 -9.30
N TRP A 30 -5.26 -0.02 -8.59
CA TRP A 30 -4.84 1.19 -7.88
C TRP A 30 -3.44 1.54 -8.33
N ILE A 31 -3.27 2.68 -9.01
CA ILE A 31 -1.94 3.18 -9.37
C ILE A 31 -1.54 4.25 -8.37
N VAL A 32 -0.60 3.90 -7.49
CA VAL A 32 -0.23 4.73 -6.34
C VAL A 32 1.22 5.19 -6.52
N PRO A 33 1.51 6.51 -6.47
CA PRO A 33 2.87 7.01 -6.60
C PRO A 33 3.73 6.58 -5.41
N SER A 34 5.02 6.40 -5.64
CA SER A 34 5.98 6.02 -4.61
C SER A 34 6.07 7.03 -3.46
N THR A 35 5.77 8.30 -3.73
CA THR A 35 5.64 9.38 -2.75
C THR A 35 4.55 9.11 -1.70
N ILE A 36 3.55 8.29 -2.02
CA ILE A 36 2.50 7.84 -1.10
C ILE A 36 2.83 6.46 -0.53
N VAL A 37 3.31 5.52 -1.36
CA VAL A 37 3.62 4.15 -0.91
C VAL A 37 4.73 4.13 0.15
N ALA A 38 5.83 4.82 -0.07
CA ALA A 38 6.99 4.80 0.82
C ALA A 38 6.66 5.25 2.27
N PRO A 39 6.04 6.42 2.52
CA PRO A 39 5.70 6.81 3.89
C PRO A 39 4.66 5.90 4.54
N ILE A 40 3.66 5.42 3.78
CA ILE A 40 2.62 4.52 4.31
C ILE A 40 3.22 3.21 4.80
N VAL A 41 4.04 2.53 3.98
CA VAL A 41 4.59 1.23 4.37
C VAL A 41 5.63 1.34 5.49
N LYS A 42 6.40 2.44 5.51
CA LYS A 42 7.35 2.75 6.57
C LYS A 42 6.61 2.94 7.89
N LYS A 43 5.63 3.85 7.92
CA LYS A 43 4.84 4.14 9.13
C LYS A 43 4.07 2.92 9.63
N SER A 44 3.52 2.16 8.70
CA SER A 44 2.80 0.93 9.00
C SER A 44 3.68 -0.13 9.65
N HIS A 45 4.92 -0.28 9.18
CA HIS A 45 5.89 -1.18 9.79
C HIS A 45 6.35 -0.68 11.17
N GLU A 46 6.58 0.63 11.33
CA GLU A 46 6.91 1.22 12.63
C GLU A 46 5.80 0.93 13.67
N ILE A 47 4.53 1.15 13.32
CA ILE A 47 3.39 0.85 14.20
C ILE A 47 3.33 -0.65 14.51
N TRP A 48 3.52 -1.51 13.51
CA TRP A 48 3.58 -2.96 13.69
C TRP A 48 4.66 -3.35 14.71
N MET A 49 5.85 -2.76 14.64
CA MET A 49 6.95 -3.02 15.57
C MET A 49 6.66 -2.58 17.01
N THR A 50 5.75 -1.63 17.23
CA THR A 50 5.36 -1.20 18.60
C THR A 50 4.39 -2.15 19.28
N ARG A 51 3.73 -3.04 18.53
CA ARG A 51 2.76 -3.99 19.09
C ARG A 51 3.37 -5.36 19.35
N THR A 52 2.77 -6.06 20.31
CA THR A 52 3.05 -7.48 20.53
C THR A 52 2.22 -8.32 19.56
N ALA A 53 2.80 -9.45 19.14
CA ALA A 53 2.09 -10.48 18.42
C ALA A 53 0.99 -11.10 19.31
N LYS A 54 0.10 -11.89 18.70
CA LYS A 54 -1.05 -12.53 19.39
C LYS A 54 -0.66 -13.34 20.64
N ASN A 55 0.57 -13.86 20.68
CA ASN A 55 1.14 -14.61 21.80
C ASN A 55 1.81 -13.72 22.88
N GLY A 56 1.67 -12.40 22.80
CA GLY A 56 2.28 -11.44 23.71
C GLY A 56 3.76 -11.14 23.45
N THR A 57 4.39 -11.82 22.49
CA THR A 57 5.81 -11.58 22.18
C THR A 57 6.00 -10.36 21.27
N PRO A 58 7.07 -9.57 21.43
CA PRO A 58 7.40 -8.50 20.47
C PRO A 58 7.59 -9.04 19.06
N HIS A 59 7.20 -8.26 18.07
CA HIS A 59 7.52 -8.58 16.69
C HIS A 59 9.04 -8.50 16.46
N LYS A 60 9.57 -9.47 15.70
CA LYS A 60 10.96 -9.42 15.21
C LYS A 60 10.99 -8.57 13.94
N GLU A 61 11.96 -7.65 13.86
CA GLU A 61 12.16 -6.88 12.63
C GLU A 61 12.39 -7.84 11.46
N ASN A 62 11.73 -7.54 10.35
CA ASN A 62 11.99 -8.18 9.08
C ASN A 62 11.97 -7.14 7.94
N PRO A 63 12.58 -7.45 6.79
CA PRO A 63 12.62 -6.54 5.66
C PRO A 63 11.28 -6.45 4.91
N LEU A 64 10.23 -7.14 5.33
CA LEU A 64 8.94 -7.11 4.65
C LEU A 64 8.20 -5.82 4.97
N ARG A 65 7.61 -5.23 3.93
CA ARG A 65 6.73 -4.08 3.96
C ARG A 65 5.42 -4.45 3.28
N ASN A 66 4.32 -4.28 4.00
CA ASN A 66 2.99 -4.60 3.51
C ASN A 66 2.27 -3.32 3.12
N PHE A 67 1.56 -3.37 2.01
CA PHE A 67 0.61 -2.34 1.58
C PHE A 67 -0.71 -3.06 1.35
N TYR A 68 -1.76 -2.66 2.07
CA TYR A 68 -3.06 -3.31 2.01
C TYR A 68 -4.06 -2.41 1.32
N LEU A 69 -4.91 -3.01 0.49
CA LEU A 69 -6.05 -2.34 -0.15
C LEU A 69 -7.32 -2.38 0.73
N ILE A 70 -7.13 -2.55 2.04
CA ILE A 70 -8.19 -2.64 3.04
C ILE A 70 -7.71 -1.99 4.33
N PRO A 71 -8.61 -1.48 5.19
CA PRO A 71 -8.26 -0.94 6.48
C PRO A 71 -7.49 -1.95 7.36
N ARG A 72 -6.47 -1.46 8.05
CA ARG A 72 -5.68 -2.20 9.04
C ARG A 72 -5.30 -1.25 10.16
N TYR A 73 -5.13 -1.78 11.37
CA TYR A 73 -4.81 -0.97 12.55
C TYR A 73 -3.52 -0.15 12.43
N ASN A 74 -2.60 -0.54 11.54
CA ASN A 74 -1.33 0.12 11.29
C ASN A 74 -1.34 0.94 9.99
N PHE A 75 -2.52 1.39 9.58
CA PHE A 75 -2.74 2.32 8.47
C PHE A 75 -3.59 3.50 8.99
N PRO A 76 -3.66 4.62 8.25
CA PRO A 76 -4.57 5.72 8.58
C PRO A 76 -6.02 5.26 8.73
N ASP A 77 -6.80 5.94 9.57
CA ASP A 77 -8.21 5.59 9.81
C ASP A 77 -9.08 5.80 8.56
N ASP A 78 -8.73 6.78 7.73
CA ASP A 78 -9.35 7.15 6.45
C ASP A 78 -8.71 6.43 5.24
N TRP A 79 -7.96 5.35 5.46
CA TRP A 79 -7.15 4.73 4.40
C TRP A 79 -7.96 4.22 3.20
N GLU A 80 -9.18 3.74 3.42
CA GLU A 80 -10.06 3.29 2.33
C GLU A 80 -10.51 4.47 1.45
N GLU A 81 -10.85 5.62 2.05
CA GLU A 81 -11.19 6.85 1.33
C GLU A 81 -9.97 7.37 0.54
N GLN A 82 -8.78 7.34 1.12
CA GLN A 82 -7.55 7.70 0.40
C GLN A 82 -7.30 6.79 -0.80
N LEU A 83 -7.56 5.47 -0.68
CA LEU A 83 -7.38 4.52 -1.77
C LEU A 83 -8.35 4.74 -2.94
N GLU A 84 -9.57 5.19 -2.69
CA GLU A 84 -10.55 5.46 -3.75
C GLU A 84 -10.03 6.53 -4.75
N HIS A 85 -9.20 7.48 -4.30
CA HIS A 85 -8.56 8.46 -5.19
C HIS A 85 -7.62 7.83 -6.22
N PHE A 86 -7.08 6.65 -5.92
CA PHE A 86 -6.17 5.91 -6.81
C PHE A 86 -6.88 4.80 -7.57
N LYS A 87 -8.16 4.53 -7.29
CA LYS A 87 -8.90 3.42 -7.91
C LYS A 87 -9.26 3.77 -9.34
N GLY A 88 -8.94 2.87 -10.28
CA GLY A 88 -9.29 3.04 -11.70
C GLY A 88 -8.61 4.25 -12.36
N ASN A 89 -7.61 4.85 -11.72
CA ASN A 89 -6.92 6.06 -12.18
C ASN A 89 -5.91 5.80 -13.31
N ILE A 90 -5.90 4.60 -13.92
CA ILE A 90 -4.98 4.31 -15.03
C ILE A 90 -5.14 5.30 -16.18
N LYS A 91 -6.37 5.84 -16.37
CA LYS A 91 -6.68 6.88 -17.36
C LYS A 91 -6.06 8.24 -17.01
N SER A 92 -5.75 8.52 -15.74
CA SER A 92 -5.12 9.79 -15.34
C SER A 92 -3.61 9.82 -15.56
N LEU A 93 -3.00 8.73 -16.04
CA LEU A 93 -1.57 8.64 -16.35
C LEU A 93 -1.25 9.07 -17.79
N GLY A 94 -2.27 9.47 -18.56
CA GLY A 94 -2.15 9.96 -19.92
C GLY A 94 -3.34 9.51 -20.76
N ASP A 95 -3.85 10.42 -21.60
CA ASP A 95 -4.69 10.07 -22.73
C ASP A 95 -3.82 9.26 -23.70
N TRP A 96 -3.99 7.95 -23.70
CA TRP A 96 -3.43 7.08 -24.73
C TRP A 96 -4.42 7.06 -25.89
N ASP A 97 -4.46 8.15 -26.65
CA ASP A 97 -5.09 8.23 -27.97
C ASP A 97 -4.21 7.53 -29.04
#